data_AF-A0A0U3F4J7-F1
#
_entry.id   AF-A0A0U3F4J7-F1
#
_cell.length_a   1.000
_cell.length_b   1.000
_cell.length_c   1.000
_cell.angle_alpha   90.00
_cell.angle_beta   90.00
_cell.angle_gamma   90.00
#
_symmetry.space_group_name_H-M   'P 1'
#
loop_
_entity.id
_entity.type
_entity.pdbx_description
1 polymer ?
#
loop_
_entity_poly.entity_id
_entity_poly.type
_entity_poly.pdbx_seq_one_letter_code
_entity_poly.pdbx_strand_id
1 'polypeptide(L)'
;MGEPGDVEILSTDEYAAKYGPEREPSPLPLDRVGELFWEFLSAVAHPRRKDPDGRRDLAARLRDHLGSAPTDRPVVKTAYAPYDLPNVHLALERWFAAEGRAHELIGMRGAQHHGELTLGDIIEAADRYDRFVVGAVDYAHLPVSPDEELACVSCGFYLGSEGEERFAVLLRGPQDEYGRDKVELEVLAEHKEFADRLLAEIDALVREHNIFRGQVLSFEGSQFGHGLGPFRFHRRPELTRADIVLPAGLLERVERQVVGVARRREQLRAAGQHLRRGLLLYGPPGTGKTHTIRYLLSHLPGFTVVILSGESIQAIGPACALARMLQPALVVLEDCDLIAEARDHGGGEQPLLFQVLNEMDGLGDDADVAFLLTTNRADLLEPALVQRPGRVDLAVEIPLPDAEGRAALLALYGGALGLGQDVADEVVARTEGTTASFTKELVRRSVLVAAEREAPRTEAADVREALDELLSDRDRLTRRLLGVPDGEDVDDEEVPPPPGPVLP
;
A
#
# COMPACT_ATOMS: atom_id res chain seq x y z
N MET A 1 16.62 33.98 22.26
CA MET A 1 16.42 35.40 22.61
C MET A 1 17.71 35.90 23.20
N GLY A 2 18.54 36.60 22.41
CA GLY A 2 19.69 37.32 22.93
C GLY A 2 19.22 38.66 23.49
N GLU A 3 19.63 38.99 24.70
CA GLU A 3 19.30 40.26 25.36
C GLU A 3 19.70 41.44 24.46
N PRO A 4 18.89 42.51 24.38
CA PRO A 4 19.29 43.71 23.66
C PRO A 4 20.47 44.35 24.40
N GLY A 5 21.65 44.34 23.76
CA GLY A 5 22.84 44.99 24.30
C GLY A 5 22.58 46.49 24.49
N ASP A 6 22.89 46.97 25.70
CA ASP A 6 22.78 48.38 26.08
C ASP A 6 23.48 49.29 25.06
N VAL A 7 22.72 50.22 24.48
CA VAL A 7 23.28 51.27 23.61
C VAL A 7 23.90 52.34 24.52
N GLU A 8 25.22 52.29 24.64
CA GLU A 8 26.01 53.28 25.38
C GLU A 8 26.05 54.60 24.58
N ILE A 9 25.30 55.63 25.02
CA ILE A 9 25.38 56.97 24.44
C ILE A 9 26.58 57.69 25.05
N LEU A 10 27.70 57.68 24.33
CA LEU A 10 28.91 58.40 24.71
C LEU A 10 28.75 59.90 24.39
N SER A 11 29.25 60.76 25.28
CA SER A 11 29.47 62.16 24.93
C SER A 11 30.59 62.30 23.90
N THR A 12 30.63 63.44 23.19
CA THR A 12 31.63 63.70 22.14
C THR A 12 33.07 63.55 22.66
N ASP A 13 33.32 63.94 23.91
CA ASP A 13 34.63 63.85 24.55
C ASP A 13 35.00 62.40 24.91
N GLU A 14 34.04 61.58 25.34
CA GLU A 14 34.24 60.15 25.64
C GLU A 14 34.46 59.32 24.38
N TYR A 15 33.79 59.65 23.27
CA TYR A 15 33.99 59.00 21.97
C TYR A 15 35.41 59.26 21.43
N ALA A 16 35.89 60.50 21.51
CA ALA A 16 37.24 60.89 21.10
C ALA A 16 38.34 60.22 21.94
N ALA A 17 38.10 60.02 23.23
CA ALA A 17 39.02 59.32 24.12
C ALA A 17 39.10 57.80 23.85
N LYS A 18 37.97 57.18 23.48
CA LYS A 18 37.87 55.72 23.25
C LYS A 18 38.36 55.30 21.86
N TYR A 19 38.19 56.14 20.83
CA TYR A 19 38.46 55.77 19.44
C TYR A 19 39.49 56.65 18.70
N GLY A 20 40.05 57.67 19.37
CA GLY A 20 41.03 58.60 18.79
C GLY A 20 40.39 59.67 17.89
N PRO A 21 41.13 60.75 17.54
CA PRO A 21 40.61 61.78 16.65
C PRO A 21 40.33 61.20 15.26
N GLU A 22 39.09 61.41 14.79
CA GLU A 22 38.55 61.23 13.44
C GLU A 22 39.36 60.32 12.49
N ARG A 23 38.87 59.09 12.28
CA ARG A 23 39.27 58.27 11.13
C ARG A 23 39.09 59.09 9.85
N GLU A 24 40.12 59.09 8.99
CA GLU A 24 40.06 59.66 7.65
C GLU A 24 38.74 59.27 6.97
N PRO A 25 37.97 60.24 6.43
CA PRO A 25 36.72 59.92 5.76
C PRO A 25 37.02 58.94 4.64
N SER A 26 36.24 57.86 4.59
CA SER A 26 36.24 56.87 3.51
C SER A 26 36.48 57.58 2.16
N PRO A 27 37.44 57.12 1.33
CA PRO A 27 37.76 57.77 0.06
C PRO A 27 36.59 57.74 -0.94
N LEU A 28 35.52 57.02 -0.61
CA LEU A 28 34.28 57.01 -1.35
C LEU A 28 33.32 58.00 -0.70
N PRO A 29 32.93 59.08 -1.41
CA PRO A 29 31.94 60.00 -0.91
C PRO A 29 30.58 59.28 -0.71
N LEU A 30 29.81 59.73 0.29
CA LEU A 30 28.60 59.03 0.78
C LEU A 30 27.53 58.83 -0.29
N ASP A 31 27.45 59.76 -1.24
CA ASP A 31 26.65 59.65 -2.45
C ASP A 31 27.06 58.45 -3.30
N ARG A 32 28.35 58.22 -3.48
CA ARG A 32 28.88 57.09 -4.24
C ARG A 32 28.67 55.75 -3.53
N VAL A 33 28.76 55.73 -2.20
CA VAL A 33 28.40 54.55 -1.40
C VAL A 33 26.90 54.28 -1.51
N GLY A 34 26.08 55.33 -1.44
CA GLY A 34 24.63 55.23 -1.65
C GLY A 34 24.27 54.68 -3.02
N GLU A 35 24.88 55.20 -4.09
CA GLU A 35 24.73 54.71 -5.46
C GLU A 35 25.14 53.24 -5.59
N LEU A 36 26.34 52.87 -5.13
CA LEU A 36 26.84 51.49 -5.21
C LEU A 36 25.99 50.52 -4.38
N PHE A 37 25.48 50.96 -3.23
CA PHE A 37 24.57 50.17 -2.41
C PHE A 37 23.20 50.01 -3.08
N TRP A 38 22.68 51.07 -3.72
CA TRP A 38 21.44 51.00 -4.49
C TRP A 38 21.59 50.12 -5.74
N GLU A 39 22.74 50.20 -6.40
CA GLU A 39 23.11 49.39 -7.56
C GLU A 39 23.29 47.92 -7.17
N PHE A 40 23.92 47.65 -6.01
CA PHE A 40 24.00 46.33 -5.42
C PHE A 40 22.62 45.78 -5.02
N LEU A 41 21.82 46.55 -4.27
CA LEU A 41 20.45 46.16 -3.91
C LEU A 41 19.60 45.92 -5.15
N SER A 42 19.73 46.74 -6.19
CA SER A 42 19.05 46.54 -7.47
C SER A 42 19.54 45.31 -8.21
N ALA A 43 20.84 45.02 -8.20
CA ALA A 43 21.41 43.83 -8.83
C ALA A 43 21.07 42.54 -8.06
N VAL A 44 20.88 42.63 -6.73
CA VAL A 44 20.44 41.53 -5.87
C VAL A 44 18.93 41.32 -5.99
N ALA A 45 18.15 42.40 -6.08
CA ALA A 45 16.69 42.35 -6.25
C ALA A 45 16.27 42.03 -7.69
N HIS A 46 17.07 42.43 -8.68
CA HIS A 46 16.85 42.25 -10.12
C HIS A 46 18.13 41.68 -10.77
N PRO A 47 18.53 40.44 -10.46
CA PRO A 47 19.67 39.81 -11.10
C PRO A 47 19.50 39.90 -12.62
N ARG A 48 20.51 40.44 -13.33
CA ARG A 48 20.46 40.64 -14.78
C ARG A 48 19.99 39.36 -15.48
N ARG A 49 18.88 39.46 -16.24
CA ARG A 49 18.33 38.41 -17.12
C ARG A 49 19.48 37.73 -17.87
N LYS A 50 19.72 36.45 -17.57
CA LYS A 50 20.73 35.64 -18.30
C LYS A 50 20.22 35.12 -19.65
N ASP A 51 18.96 35.37 -19.98
CA ASP A 51 18.34 34.92 -21.24
C ASP A 51 17.74 36.10 -22.03
N PRO A 52 18.49 36.73 -22.95
CA PRO A 52 18.03 37.89 -23.71
C PRO A 52 16.85 37.60 -24.65
N ASP A 53 16.58 36.33 -24.96
CA ASP A 53 15.46 35.89 -25.81
C ASP A 53 14.17 35.56 -25.02
N GLY A 54 14.20 35.58 -23.67
CA GLY A 54 13.05 35.24 -22.83
C GLY A 54 12.57 33.77 -22.91
N ARG A 55 13.26 32.92 -23.67
CA ARG A 55 12.88 31.52 -23.93
C ARG A 55 12.93 30.62 -22.70
N ARG A 56 13.71 31.02 -21.69
CA ARG A 56 13.84 30.31 -20.41
C ARG A 56 12.91 30.84 -19.32
N ASP A 57 12.26 31.99 -19.51
CA ASP A 57 11.36 32.58 -18.53
C ASP A 57 10.00 31.84 -18.55
N LEU A 58 9.62 31.22 -17.42
CA LEU A 58 8.37 30.47 -17.32
C LEU A 58 7.14 31.37 -17.48
N ALA A 59 7.15 32.57 -16.91
CA ALA A 59 6.03 33.51 -17.01
C ALA A 59 5.87 34.03 -18.44
N ALA A 60 6.98 34.30 -19.13
CA ALA A 60 6.96 34.63 -20.55
C ALA A 60 6.40 33.46 -21.39
N ARG A 61 6.87 32.23 -21.16
CA ARG A 61 6.39 31.04 -21.89
C ARG A 61 4.89 30.78 -21.68
N LEU A 62 4.39 30.98 -20.46
CA LEU A 62 2.96 30.88 -20.14
C LEU A 62 2.16 32.01 -20.81
N ARG A 63 2.65 33.27 -20.76
CA ARG A 63 2.03 34.40 -21.49
C ARG A 63 1.89 34.10 -22.98
N ASP A 64 2.95 33.62 -23.61
CA ASP A 64 2.97 33.34 -25.04
C ASP A 64 1.97 32.26 -25.43
N HIS A 65 1.78 31.23 -24.58
CA HIS A 65 0.80 30.18 -24.81
C HIS A 65 -0.64 30.64 -24.59
N LEU A 66 -0.87 31.35 -23.50
CA LEU A 66 -2.20 31.76 -23.05
C LEU A 66 -2.73 32.93 -23.88
N GLY A 67 -1.84 33.81 -24.37
CA GLY A 67 -2.19 35.04 -25.08
C GLY A 67 -2.56 36.20 -24.15
N SER A 68 -2.49 36.02 -22.83
CA SER A 68 -2.68 37.07 -21.81
C SER A 68 -1.80 36.83 -20.58
N ALA A 69 -1.74 37.80 -19.67
CA ALA A 69 -0.97 37.65 -18.44
C ALA A 69 -1.52 36.51 -17.57
N PRO A 70 -0.69 35.53 -17.16
CA PRO A 70 -1.11 34.41 -16.32
C PRO A 70 -1.73 34.86 -14.97
N THR A 71 -1.29 36.01 -14.44
CA THR A 71 -1.82 36.60 -13.20
C THR A 71 -3.28 37.04 -13.29
N ASP A 72 -3.79 37.26 -14.50
CA ASP A 72 -5.16 37.75 -14.72
C ASP A 72 -6.17 36.60 -14.86
N ARG A 73 -5.70 35.35 -14.80
CA ARG A 73 -6.50 34.15 -15.03
C ARG A 73 -6.81 33.39 -13.74
N PRO A 74 -8.01 32.80 -13.62
CA PRO A 74 -8.34 31.94 -12.49
C PRO A 74 -7.49 30.67 -12.46
N VAL A 75 -7.08 30.28 -11.25
CA VAL A 75 -6.48 28.98 -10.96
C VAL A 75 -7.47 28.15 -10.16
N VAL A 76 -7.80 26.96 -10.65
CA VAL A 76 -8.61 25.96 -9.93
C VAL A 76 -7.73 24.78 -9.57
N LYS A 77 -7.85 24.27 -8.35
CA LYS A 77 -7.01 23.18 -7.84
C LYS A 77 -7.84 22.00 -7.34
N THR A 78 -7.27 20.80 -7.49
CA THR A 78 -7.76 19.56 -6.88
C THR A 78 -6.58 18.75 -6.34
N ALA A 79 -6.86 17.80 -5.45
CA ALA A 79 -5.86 16.92 -4.87
C ALA A 79 -6.36 15.47 -4.81
N TYR A 80 -5.41 14.54 -4.96
CA TYR A 80 -5.63 13.11 -4.87
C TYR A 80 -4.69 12.50 -3.83
N ALA A 81 -4.98 11.26 -3.44
CA ALA A 81 -4.10 10.51 -2.57
C ALA A 81 -2.70 10.36 -3.22
N PRO A 82 -1.62 10.27 -2.42
CA PRO A 82 -0.25 10.19 -2.94
C PRO A 82 -0.07 9.02 -3.93
N TYR A 83 -0.76 7.91 -3.67
CA TYR A 83 -0.73 6.69 -4.46
C TYR A 83 -1.52 6.75 -5.79
N ASP A 84 -2.26 7.83 -6.05
CA ASP A 84 -3.01 7.99 -7.29
C ASP A 84 -2.20 8.65 -8.43
N LEU A 85 -0.91 8.94 -8.24
CA LEU A 85 -0.10 9.61 -9.25
C LEU A 85 -0.17 8.94 -10.65
N PRO A 86 -0.07 7.61 -10.80
CA PRO A 86 -0.21 6.96 -12.10
C PRO A 86 -1.63 7.05 -12.64
N ASN A 87 -2.65 6.97 -11.78
CA ASN A 87 -4.04 7.12 -12.21
C ASN A 87 -4.29 8.52 -12.79
N VAL A 88 -3.78 9.54 -12.10
CA VAL A 88 -3.87 10.95 -12.53
C VAL A 88 -3.08 11.18 -13.82
N HIS A 89 -1.85 10.67 -13.89
CA HIS A 89 -1.02 10.76 -15.09
C HIS A 89 -1.69 10.10 -16.30
N LEU A 90 -2.18 8.86 -16.17
CA LEU A 90 -2.89 8.15 -17.23
C LEU A 90 -4.23 8.82 -17.59
N ALA A 91 -4.90 9.46 -16.63
CA ALA A 91 -6.12 10.22 -16.91
C ALA A 91 -5.82 11.46 -17.76
N LEU A 92 -4.73 12.19 -17.49
CA LEU A 92 -4.29 13.31 -18.33
C LEU A 92 -3.92 12.85 -19.74
N GLU A 93 -3.14 11.78 -19.87
CA GLU A 93 -2.78 11.19 -21.17
C GLU A 93 -4.03 10.85 -21.99
N ARG A 94 -5.01 10.17 -21.38
CA ARG A 94 -6.29 9.85 -22.04
C ARG A 94 -7.10 11.09 -22.40
N TRP A 95 -7.14 12.07 -21.50
CA TRP A 95 -7.89 13.31 -21.71
C TRP A 95 -7.33 14.09 -22.90
N PHE A 96 -6.01 14.19 -23.02
CA PHE A 96 -5.33 14.86 -24.13
C PHE A 96 -5.32 14.05 -25.43
N ALA A 97 -5.50 12.73 -25.37
CA ALA A 97 -5.60 11.87 -26.55
C ALA A 97 -6.93 12.02 -27.32
N ALA A 98 -7.95 12.66 -26.73
CA ALA A 98 -9.23 12.89 -27.39
C ALA A 98 -9.11 13.90 -28.54
N GLU A 99 -9.94 13.73 -29.58
CA GLU A 99 -9.92 14.57 -30.78
C GLU A 99 -10.16 16.05 -30.45
N GLY A 100 -9.42 16.95 -31.13
CA GLY A 100 -9.54 18.40 -30.95
C GLY A 100 -8.74 18.96 -29.77
N ARG A 101 -7.99 18.12 -29.05
CA ARG A 101 -7.09 18.52 -27.97
C ARG A 101 -5.64 18.34 -28.38
N ALA A 102 -4.79 19.26 -27.92
CA ALA A 102 -3.34 19.15 -28.11
C ALA A 102 -2.64 19.73 -26.88
N HIS A 103 -1.44 19.22 -26.60
CA HIS A 103 -0.62 19.71 -25.50
C HIS A 103 0.87 19.67 -25.82
N GLU A 104 1.61 20.53 -25.12
CA GLU A 104 3.06 20.46 -24.97
C GLU A 104 3.38 20.32 -23.49
N LEU A 105 4.28 19.40 -23.14
CA LEU A 105 4.71 19.19 -21.77
C LEU A 105 6.07 19.84 -21.53
N ILE A 106 6.14 20.73 -20.54
CA ILE A 106 7.37 21.41 -20.13
C ILE A 106 7.64 21.21 -18.64
N GLY A 107 8.91 21.19 -18.25
CA GLY A 107 9.31 21.18 -16.85
C GLY A 107 9.69 22.56 -16.34
N MET A 108 10.03 22.63 -15.05
CA MET A 108 10.44 23.86 -14.39
C MET A 108 11.65 23.60 -13.50
N ARG A 109 12.65 24.50 -13.53
CA ARG A 109 13.79 24.51 -12.59
C ARG A 109 13.68 25.71 -11.67
N GLY A 110 14.15 25.55 -10.43
CA GLY A 110 14.08 26.56 -9.36
C GLY A 110 13.17 26.19 -8.20
N ALA A 111 12.37 25.13 -8.32
CA ALA A 111 11.46 24.66 -7.26
C ALA A 111 12.10 23.74 -6.21
N GLN A 112 13.36 23.34 -6.38
CA GLN A 112 14.01 22.31 -5.57
C GLN A 112 14.20 22.66 -4.07
N HIS A 113 13.88 23.89 -3.64
CA HIS A 113 14.03 24.32 -2.23
C HIS A 113 12.84 25.12 -1.68
N HIS A 114 11.69 25.17 -2.36
CA HIS A 114 10.60 26.05 -1.96
C HIS A 114 9.30 25.26 -1.85
N GLY A 115 8.72 25.22 -0.63
CA GLY A 115 7.64 24.33 -0.18
C GLY A 115 6.30 24.43 -0.95
N GLU A 116 5.18 24.55 -0.22
CA GLU A 116 3.80 24.52 -0.75
C GLU A 116 3.40 25.73 -1.63
N LEU A 117 4.27 26.23 -2.51
CA LEU A 117 3.92 27.32 -3.43
C LEU A 117 2.77 26.87 -4.34
N THR A 118 1.71 27.64 -4.45
CA THR A 118 0.64 27.42 -5.43
C THR A 118 1.10 27.80 -6.83
N LEU A 119 0.35 27.41 -7.87
CA LEU A 119 0.61 27.87 -9.23
C LEU A 119 0.59 29.41 -9.32
N GLY A 120 -0.31 30.07 -8.57
CA GLY A 120 -0.33 31.54 -8.48
C GLY A 120 0.98 32.11 -7.93
N ASP A 121 1.52 31.53 -6.85
CA ASP A 121 2.78 31.97 -6.25
C ASP A 121 3.97 31.74 -7.20
N ILE A 122 3.97 30.62 -7.93
CA ILE A 122 4.99 30.31 -8.95
C ILE A 122 4.95 31.35 -10.05
N ILE A 123 3.76 31.69 -10.55
CA ILE A 123 3.57 32.70 -11.59
C ILE A 123 4.03 34.08 -11.11
N GLU A 124 3.62 34.50 -9.91
CA GLU A 124 4.00 35.80 -9.35
C GLU A 124 5.52 35.89 -9.15
N ALA A 125 6.13 34.83 -8.63
CA ALA A 125 7.58 34.79 -8.40
C ALA A 125 8.39 34.67 -9.70
N ALA A 126 7.87 34.00 -10.72
CA ALA A 126 8.46 33.96 -12.05
C ALA A 126 8.44 35.36 -12.68
N ASP A 127 7.31 36.06 -12.63
CA ASP A 127 7.15 37.37 -13.24
C ASP A 127 7.92 38.49 -12.52
N ARG A 128 7.97 38.45 -11.18
CA ARG A 128 8.63 39.50 -10.38
C ARG A 128 10.11 39.27 -10.11
N TYR A 129 10.55 38.01 -9.98
CA TYR A 129 11.89 37.70 -9.46
C TYR A 129 12.74 36.80 -10.38
N ASP A 130 12.25 36.42 -11.57
CA ASP A 130 12.95 35.53 -12.53
C ASP A 130 13.47 34.24 -11.87
N ARG A 131 12.74 33.74 -10.85
CA ARG A 131 13.16 32.62 -10.01
C ARG A 131 12.87 31.25 -10.60
N PHE A 132 11.93 31.18 -11.55
CA PHE A 132 11.48 29.94 -12.17
C PHE A 132 11.72 29.97 -13.66
N VAL A 133 12.45 28.96 -14.15
CA VAL A 133 12.80 28.85 -15.56
C VAL A 133 12.29 27.55 -16.17
N VAL A 134 12.00 27.57 -17.46
CA VAL A 134 11.62 26.38 -18.24
C VAL A 134 12.77 25.36 -18.20
N GLY A 135 12.43 24.11 -17.93
CA GLY A 135 13.38 23.02 -17.73
C GLY A 135 12.90 21.67 -18.24
N ALA A 136 13.65 20.63 -17.87
CA ALA A 136 13.27 19.24 -18.12
C ALA A 136 12.12 18.84 -17.19
N VAL A 137 11.25 17.97 -17.69
CA VAL A 137 10.14 17.38 -16.94
C VAL A 137 10.69 16.33 -15.99
N ASP A 138 10.19 16.32 -14.76
CA ASP A 138 10.55 15.29 -13.77
C ASP A 138 9.58 14.11 -13.86
N TYR A 139 10.13 12.90 -13.80
CA TYR A 139 9.36 11.65 -13.84
C TYR A 139 9.67 10.78 -12.62
N ALA A 140 8.67 10.03 -12.17
CA ALA A 140 8.80 8.99 -11.16
C ALA A 140 8.39 7.63 -11.77
N HIS A 141 9.21 6.61 -11.57
CA HIS A 141 8.88 5.24 -11.94
C HIS A 141 8.03 4.62 -10.84
N LEU A 142 6.82 4.18 -11.19
CA LEU A 142 5.85 3.69 -10.24
C LEU A 142 5.25 2.36 -10.74
N PRO A 143 5.13 1.34 -9.86
CA PRO A 143 4.56 0.05 -10.26
C PRO A 143 3.09 0.20 -10.62
N VAL A 144 2.66 -0.26 -11.79
CA VAL A 144 1.24 -0.23 -12.20
C VAL A 144 0.59 -1.61 -12.21
N SER A 145 1.42 -2.66 -12.12
CA SER A 145 1.02 -4.05 -11.93
C SER A 145 2.17 -4.81 -11.24
N PRO A 146 2.03 -6.10 -10.92
CA PRO A 146 3.14 -6.90 -10.38
C PRO A 146 4.38 -6.97 -11.28
N ASP A 147 4.21 -6.73 -12.60
CA ASP A 147 5.22 -7.00 -13.62
C ASP A 147 5.57 -5.77 -14.47
N GLU A 148 4.96 -4.63 -14.18
CA GLU A 148 5.06 -3.42 -15.00
C GLU A 148 5.20 -2.17 -14.14
N GLU A 149 6.09 -1.28 -14.57
CA GLU A 149 6.25 0.07 -14.02
C GLU A 149 5.97 1.10 -15.10
N LEU A 150 5.45 2.26 -14.69
CA LEU A 150 5.16 3.39 -15.55
C LEU A 150 5.97 4.61 -15.11
N ALA A 151 6.64 5.25 -16.06
CA ALA A 151 7.26 6.56 -15.86
C ALA A 151 6.16 7.63 -15.86
N CYS A 152 5.75 8.04 -14.66
CA CYS A 152 4.71 9.05 -14.48
C CYS A 152 5.34 10.43 -14.34
N VAL A 153 4.73 11.45 -14.95
CA VAL A 153 5.14 12.85 -14.72
C VAL A 153 4.96 13.17 -13.23
N SER A 154 6.05 13.47 -12.53
CA SER A 154 6.01 13.83 -11.11
C SER A 154 5.96 15.34 -10.90
N CYS A 155 6.50 16.12 -11.83
CA CYS A 155 6.34 17.58 -11.84
C CYS A 155 6.43 18.12 -13.27
N GLY A 156 5.39 18.83 -13.72
CA GLY A 156 5.37 19.40 -15.06
C GLY A 156 4.14 20.23 -15.38
N PHE A 157 4.29 21.07 -16.41
CA PHE A 157 3.24 21.89 -17.00
C PHE A 157 2.79 21.32 -18.33
N TYR A 158 1.51 20.99 -18.43
CA TYR A 158 0.84 20.69 -19.69
C TYR A 158 0.25 21.98 -20.25
N LEU A 159 0.86 22.50 -21.31
CA LEU A 159 0.36 23.65 -22.06
C LEU A 159 -0.65 23.15 -23.08
N GLY A 160 -1.92 23.20 -22.71
CA GLY A 160 -3.02 22.57 -23.42
C GLY A 160 -3.81 23.53 -24.32
N SER A 161 -4.47 22.95 -25.31
CA SER A 161 -5.44 23.60 -26.18
C SER A 161 -6.64 22.70 -26.46
N GLU A 162 -7.84 23.28 -26.49
CA GLU A 162 -9.09 22.64 -26.91
C GLU A 162 -9.87 23.65 -27.76
N GLY A 163 -9.84 23.46 -29.09
CA GLY A 163 -10.35 24.49 -30.02
C GLY A 163 -9.59 25.82 -29.88
N GLU A 164 -10.31 26.90 -29.60
CA GLU A 164 -9.73 28.23 -29.36
C GLU A 164 -9.17 28.40 -27.94
N GLU A 165 -9.58 27.54 -27.00
CA GLU A 165 -9.12 27.67 -25.61
C GLU A 165 -7.65 27.32 -25.46
N ARG A 166 -6.97 28.13 -24.64
CA ARG A 166 -5.58 27.97 -24.24
C ARG A 166 -5.50 27.96 -22.72
N PHE A 167 -4.93 26.91 -22.17
CA PHE A 167 -4.85 26.70 -20.72
C PHE A 167 -3.52 26.03 -20.36
N ALA A 168 -3.19 26.04 -19.07
CA ALA A 168 -2.04 25.34 -18.53
C ALA A 168 -2.47 24.48 -17.33
N VAL A 169 -1.96 23.25 -17.26
CA VAL A 169 -2.18 22.34 -16.12
C VAL A 169 -0.84 22.06 -15.47
N LEU A 170 -0.71 22.39 -14.18
CA LEU A 170 0.44 22.01 -13.36
C LEU A 170 0.10 20.72 -12.60
N LEU A 171 0.84 19.64 -12.89
CA LEU A 171 0.80 18.39 -12.13
C LEU A 171 1.99 18.35 -11.18
N ARG A 172 1.72 18.01 -9.92
CA ARG A 172 2.75 17.80 -8.89
C ARG A 172 2.44 16.54 -8.08
N GLY A 173 3.33 15.58 -8.12
CA GLY A 173 3.28 14.35 -7.35
C GLY A 173 3.70 14.53 -5.88
N PRO A 174 3.59 13.46 -5.08
CA PRO A 174 4.06 13.47 -3.70
C PRO A 174 5.58 13.60 -3.64
N GLN A 175 6.09 14.20 -2.56
CA GLN A 175 7.50 14.42 -2.32
C GLN A 175 7.80 14.36 -0.82
N ASP A 176 8.33 13.22 -0.36
CA ASP A 176 8.49 12.88 1.06
C ASP A 176 9.44 13.84 1.80
N GLU A 177 10.51 14.30 1.14
CA GLU A 177 11.52 15.19 1.73
C GLU A 177 10.98 16.61 2.04
N TYR A 178 9.82 16.99 1.49
CA TYR A 178 9.27 18.34 1.59
C TYR A 178 7.86 18.38 2.20
N GLY A 179 7.38 17.25 2.73
CA GLY A 179 6.08 17.17 3.42
C GLY A 179 4.86 17.22 2.49
N ARG A 180 5.01 17.00 1.18
CA ARG A 180 3.87 16.89 0.26
C ARG A 180 3.44 15.43 0.13
N ASP A 181 2.40 15.07 0.87
CA ASP A 181 1.80 13.73 0.85
C ASP A 181 0.49 13.68 0.03
N LYS A 182 0.53 14.23 -1.19
CA LYS A 182 -0.61 14.27 -2.11
C LYS A 182 -0.16 14.47 -3.54
N VAL A 183 -1.01 14.06 -4.49
CA VAL A 183 -0.92 14.50 -5.88
C VAL A 183 -1.78 15.75 -6.04
N GLU A 184 -1.26 16.80 -6.67
CA GLU A 184 -1.95 18.07 -6.84
C GLU A 184 -2.01 18.44 -8.32
N LEU A 185 -3.20 18.86 -8.75
CA LEU A 185 -3.48 19.33 -10.10
C LEU A 185 -4.03 20.75 -10.03
N GLU A 186 -3.39 21.68 -10.72
CA GLU A 186 -3.80 23.08 -10.80
C GLU A 186 -3.99 23.49 -12.25
N VAL A 187 -5.18 24.00 -12.57
CA VAL A 187 -5.56 24.41 -13.91
C VAL A 187 -5.67 25.93 -13.95
N LEU A 188 -4.89 26.54 -14.84
CA LEU A 188 -4.95 27.95 -15.20
C LEU A 188 -5.63 28.07 -16.56
N ALA A 189 -6.81 28.68 -16.61
CA ALA A 189 -7.62 28.83 -17.81
C ALA A 189 -8.20 30.24 -17.92
N GLU A 190 -8.76 30.61 -19.07
CA GLU A 190 -9.43 31.91 -19.23
C GLU A 190 -10.69 32.02 -18.35
N HIS A 191 -11.46 30.95 -18.29
CA HIS A 191 -12.70 30.86 -17.53
C HIS A 191 -12.62 29.75 -16.47
N LYS A 192 -13.15 30.03 -15.28
CA LYS A 192 -13.16 29.08 -14.16
C LYS A 192 -13.98 27.83 -14.52
N GLU A 193 -15.07 28.01 -15.25
CA GLU A 193 -15.99 26.95 -15.67
C GLU A 193 -15.30 25.89 -16.53
N PHE A 194 -14.35 26.31 -17.38
CA PHE A 194 -13.53 25.40 -18.17
C PHE A 194 -12.65 24.54 -17.27
N ALA A 195 -11.98 25.16 -16.29
CA ALA A 195 -11.10 24.48 -15.36
C ALA A 195 -11.87 23.47 -14.47
N ASP A 196 -13.05 23.85 -13.97
CA ASP A 196 -13.92 22.94 -13.21
C ASP A 196 -14.33 21.72 -14.04
N ARG A 197 -14.71 21.93 -15.31
CA ARG A 197 -15.08 20.84 -16.23
C ARG A 197 -13.90 19.91 -16.51
N LEU A 198 -12.72 20.45 -16.79
CA LEU A 198 -11.51 19.66 -17.04
C LEU A 198 -11.20 18.78 -15.82
N LEU A 199 -11.16 19.35 -14.62
CA LEU A 199 -10.87 18.60 -13.40
C LEU A 199 -11.91 17.51 -13.12
N ALA A 200 -13.19 17.78 -13.40
CA ALA A 200 -14.26 16.79 -13.27
C ALA A 200 -14.11 15.64 -14.29
N GLU A 201 -13.70 15.93 -15.53
CA GLU A 201 -13.41 14.90 -16.55
C GLU A 201 -12.20 14.05 -16.15
N ILE A 202 -11.13 14.66 -15.62
CA ILE A 202 -9.97 13.93 -15.11
C ILE A 202 -10.36 13.01 -13.95
N ASP A 203 -11.12 13.52 -12.98
CA ASP A 203 -11.62 12.73 -11.85
C ASP A 203 -12.51 11.55 -12.28
N ALA A 204 -13.32 11.74 -13.34
CA ALA A 204 -14.07 10.65 -13.95
C ALA A 204 -13.14 9.58 -14.58
N LEU A 205 -12.15 10.00 -15.36
CA LEU A 205 -11.17 9.11 -15.99
C LEU A 205 -10.32 8.34 -14.97
N VAL A 206 -9.93 8.98 -13.87
CA VAL A 206 -9.22 8.34 -12.74
C VAL A 206 -10.05 7.20 -12.16
N ARG A 207 -11.35 7.40 -11.95
CA ARG A 207 -12.24 6.36 -11.40
C ARG A 207 -12.54 5.25 -12.40
N GLU A 208 -12.80 5.60 -13.65
CA GLU A 208 -13.15 4.66 -14.70
C GLU A 208 -11.99 3.72 -15.03
N HIS A 209 -10.79 4.26 -15.19
CA HIS A 209 -9.61 3.55 -15.64
C HIS A 209 -8.54 3.36 -14.56
N ASN A 210 -8.98 3.23 -13.30
CA ASN A 210 -8.10 3.08 -12.16
C ASN A 210 -7.24 1.79 -12.29
N ILE A 211 -5.91 1.91 -12.19
CA ILE A 211 -4.96 0.80 -12.36
C ILE A 211 -5.12 -0.32 -11.33
N PHE A 212 -5.69 0.01 -10.17
CA PHE A 212 -5.92 -0.96 -9.10
C PHE A 212 -7.09 -1.90 -9.42
N ARG A 213 -7.94 -1.54 -10.39
CA ARG A 213 -9.13 -2.33 -10.75
C ARG A 213 -8.73 -3.71 -11.26
N GLY A 214 -9.27 -4.75 -10.63
CA GLY A 214 -9.00 -6.15 -10.98
C GLY A 214 -7.65 -6.71 -10.48
N GLN A 215 -6.85 -5.89 -9.80
CA GLN A 215 -5.56 -6.29 -9.22
C GLN A 215 -5.72 -6.95 -7.85
N VAL A 216 -4.65 -7.61 -7.40
CA VAL A 216 -4.53 -8.10 -6.01
C VAL A 216 -3.52 -7.21 -5.29
N LEU A 217 -3.95 -6.59 -4.21
CA LEU A 217 -3.20 -5.56 -3.48
C LEU A 217 -3.07 -5.96 -2.01
N SER A 218 -1.96 -5.60 -1.37
CA SER A 218 -1.86 -5.57 0.10
C SER A 218 -1.38 -4.22 0.59
N PHE A 219 -1.73 -3.88 1.83
CA PHE A 219 -1.15 -2.75 2.53
C PHE A 219 0.16 -3.19 3.20
N GLU A 220 1.29 -2.62 2.80
CA GLU A 220 2.57 -2.80 3.48
C GLU A 220 2.90 -1.54 4.29
N GLY A 221 3.08 -1.71 5.60
CA GLY A 221 3.35 -0.60 6.53
C GLY A 221 4.78 -0.04 6.49
N SER A 222 5.60 -0.39 5.48
CA SER A 222 7.00 0.03 5.49
C SER A 222 7.17 1.44 4.91
N GLN A 223 7.61 2.36 5.76
CA GLN A 223 8.15 3.69 5.42
C GLN A 223 9.47 3.64 4.60
N PHE A 224 9.88 2.47 4.11
CA PHE A 224 11.19 2.22 3.49
C PHE A 224 11.12 1.67 2.07
N GLY A 225 9.92 1.57 1.47
CA GLY A 225 9.75 1.17 0.08
C GLY A 225 9.59 2.39 -0.84
N HIS A 226 10.45 2.51 -1.85
CA HIS A 226 10.14 3.38 -2.99
C HIS A 226 8.93 2.79 -3.73
N GLY A 227 7.76 3.43 -3.65
CA GLY A 227 6.52 2.90 -4.22
C GLY A 227 5.36 3.90 -4.19
N LEU A 228 4.20 3.47 -4.71
CA LEU A 228 2.93 4.20 -4.74
C LEU A 228 2.28 4.34 -3.36
N GLY A 229 3.01 4.79 -2.34
CA GLY A 229 2.51 4.75 -0.97
C GLY A 229 2.37 3.32 -0.44
N PRO A 230 1.34 2.99 0.36
CA PRO A 230 1.33 1.77 1.18
C PRO A 230 0.98 0.48 0.41
N PHE A 231 0.91 0.49 -0.92
CA PHE A 231 0.38 -0.64 -1.70
C PHE A 231 1.46 -1.50 -2.32
N ARG A 232 1.27 -2.82 -2.23
CA ARG A 232 2.00 -3.80 -3.02
C ARG A 232 1.07 -4.58 -3.93
N PHE A 233 1.44 -4.70 -5.21
CA PHE A 233 0.78 -5.56 -6.17
C PHE A 233 1.23 -7.01 -6.01
N HIS A 234 0.28 -7.93 -6.10
CA HIS A 234 0.52 -9.37 -6.07
C HIS A 234 0.03 -10.02 -7.35
N ARG A 235 0.77 -11.02 -7.83
CA ARG A 235 0.26 -11.89 -8.88
C ARG A 235 -0.92 -12.70 -8.35
N ARG A 236 -2.00 -12.73 -9.12
CA ARG A 236 -3.14 -13.60 -8.81
C ARG A 236 -2.66 -15.05 -8.85
N PRO A 237 -2.94 -15.86 -7.81
CA PRO A 237 -2.59 -17.27 -7.83
C PRO A 237 -3.26 -18.01 -8.98
N GLU A 238 -2.62 -19.05 -9.48
CA GLU A 238 -3.20 -20.01 -10.42
C GLU A 238 -3.33 -21.34 -9.66
N LEU A 239 -4.55 -21.63 -9.18
CA LEU A 239 -4.85 -22.85 -8.46
C LEU A 239 -6.10 -23.48 -9.07
N THR A 240 -6.11 -24.81 -9.12
CA THR A 240 -7.24 -25.62 -9.55
C THR A 240 -7.84 -26.35 -8.36
N ARG A 241 -8.99 -26.98 -8.58
CA ARG A 241 -9.65 -27.76 -7.54
C ARG A 241 -8.82 -28.96 -7.07
N ALA A 242 -7.95 -29.48 -7.93
CA ALA A 242 -7.04 -30.58 -7.58
C ALA A 242 -5.94 -30.15 -6.58
N ASP A 243 -5.66 -28.85 -6.48
CA ASP A 243 -4.65 -28.30 -5.59
C ASP A 243 -5.17 -28.06 -4.16
N ILE A 244 -6.46 -28.36 -3.91
CA ILE A 244 -7.14 -28.13 -2.64
C ILE A 244 -7.66 -29.44 -2.07
N VAL A 245 -7.11 -29.81 -0.91
CA VAL A 245 -7.55 -30.99 -0.15
C VAL A 245 -8.33 -30.52 1.07
N LEU A 246 -9.63 -30.75 1.06
CA LEU A 246 -10.58 -30.44 2.13
C LEU A 246 -11.59 -31.60 2.26
N PRO A 247 -12.27 -31.74 3.41
CA PRO A 247 -13.34 -32.73 3.56
C PRO A 247 -14.40 -32.62 2.46
N ALA A 248 -14.99 -33.76 2.10
CA ALA A 248 -15.97 -33.84 1.02
C ALA A 248 -17.11 -32.81 1.19
N GLY A 249 -17.40 -32.06 0.13
CA GLY A 249 -18.47 -31.05 0.13
C GLY A 249 -18.10 -29.70 0.77
N LEU A 250 -16.97 -29.61 1.48
CA LEU A 250 -16.59 -28.40 2.21
C LEU A 250 -16.16 -27.28 1.25
N LEU A 251 -15.34 -27.62 0.25
CA LEU A 251 -14.92 -26.66 -0.77
C LEU A 251 -16.12 -26.12 -1.56
N GLU A 252 -17.07 -26.99 -1.93
CA GLU A 252 -18.25 -26.59 -2.69
C GLU A 252 -19.14 -25.61 -1.93
N ARG A 253 -19.24 -25.77 -0.60
CA ARG A 253 -19.95 -24.81 0.26
C ARG A 253 -19.27 -23.45 0.26
N VAL A 254 -17.95 -23.43 0.36
CA VAL A 254 -17.12 -22.20 0.32
C VAL A 254 -17.21 -21.53 -1.05
N GLU A 255 -17.01 -22.30 -2.13
CA GLU A 255 -17.13 -21.82 -3.51
C GLU A 255 -18.49 -21.21 -3.80
N ARG A 256 -19.57 -21.87 -3.36
CA ARG A 256 -20.93 -21.40 -3.60
C ARG A 256 -21.17 -20.00 -3.05
N GLN A 257 -20.59 -19.68 -1.89
CA GLN A 257 -20.80 -18.38 -1.23
C GLN A 257 -20.01 -17.23 -1.87
N VAL A 258 -18.85 -17.53 -2.47
CA VAL A 258 -17.97 -16.48 -2.99
C VAL A 258 -17.97 -16.50 -4.51
N VAL A 259 -17.39 -17.53 -5.12
CA VAL A 259 -17.31 -17.69 -6.59
C VAL A 259 -18.70 -17.87 -7.21
N GLY A 260 -19.57 -18.65 -6.56
CA GLY A 260 -20.92 -18.92 -7.03
C GLY A 260 -21.82 -17.68 -7.05
N VAL A 261 -21.64 -16.77 -6.09
CA VAL A 261 -22.32 -15.47 -6.02
C VAL A 261 -21.75 -14.52 -7.07
N ALA A 262 -20.42 -14.40 -7.16
CA ALA A 262 -19.74 -13.56 -8.15
C ALA A 262 -20.19 -13.89 -9.59
N ARG A 263 -20.26 -15.18 -9.95
CA ARG A 263 -20.73 -15.64 -11.27
C ARG A 263 -22.20 -15.35 -11.56
N ARG A 264 -23.02 -15.12 -10.52
CA ARG A 264 -24.49 -14.92 -10.64
C ARG A 264 -24.92 -13.52 -10.18
N ARG A 265 -23.98 -12.58 -10.04
CA ARG A 265 -24.21 -11.23 -9.50
C ARG A 265 -25.37 -10.48 -10.17
N GLU A 266 -25.49 -10.57 -11.50
CA GLU A 266 -26.55 -9.91 -12.26
C GLU A 266 -27.93 -10.50 -11.95
N GLN A 267 -28.03 -11.82 -11.86
CA GLN A 267 -29.27 -12.52 -11.52
C GLN A 267 -29.71 -12.23 -10.08
N LEU A 268 -28.74 -12.19 -9.15
CA LEU A 268 -29.01 -11.87 -7.74
C LEU A 268 -29.49 -10.42 -7.58
N ARG A 269 -28.82 -9.47 -8.24
CA ARG A 269 -29.26 -8.06 -8.28
C ARG A 269 -30.65 -7.89 -8.88
N ALA A 270 -30.93 -8.56 -10.01
CA ALA A 270 -32.24 -8.54 -10.64
C ALA A 270 -33.35 -9.12 -9.74
N ALA A 271 -33.00 -10.05 -8.85
CA ALA A 271 -33.90 -10.60 -7.83
C ALA A 271 -33.97 -9.76 -6.54
N GLY A 272 -33.39 -8.56 -6.52
CA GLY A 272 -33.38 -7.66 -5.36
C GLY A 272 -32.53 -8.17 -4.19
N GLN A 273 -31.58 -9.08 -4.44
CA GLN A 273 -30.69 -9.62 -3.41
C GLN A 273 -29.39 -8.81 -3.35
N HIS A 274 -28.96 -8.45 -2.14
CA HIS A 274 -27.66 -7.82 -1.91
C HIS A 274 -26.53 -8.78 -2.29
N LEU A 275 -25.39 -8.24 -2.72
CA LEU A 275 -24.19 -9.00 -3.08
C LEU A 275 -23.14 -9.03 -1.97
N ARG A 276 -23.27 -8.16 -0.96
CA ARG A 276 -22.41 -8.15 0.23
C ARG A 276 -22.41 -9.51 0.90
N ARG A 277 -21.23 -10.11 1.09
CA ARG A 277 -21.06 -11.40 1.80
C ARG A 277 -19.89 -11.38 2.75
N GLY A 278 -20.00 -12.12 3.84
CA GLY A 278 -18.87 -12.46 4.73
C GLY A 278 -18.69 -13.96 4.84
N LEU A 279 -17.49 -14.44 4.55
CA LEU A 279 -17.06 -15.81 4.79
C LEU A 279 -15.96 -15.82 5.85
N LEU A 280 -16.15 -16.58 6.92
CA LEU A 280 -15.15 -16.83 7.95
C LEU A 280 -14.61 -18.26 7.79
N LEU A 281 -13.30 -18.39 7.60
CA LEU A 281 -12.58 -19.65 7.67
C LEU A 281 -11.87 -19.75 9.03
N TYR A 282 -12.18 -20.77 9.82
CA TYR A 282 -11.55 -20.97 11.13
C TYR A 282 -11.04 -22.39 11.31
N GLY A 283 -10.18 -22.62 12.29
CA GLY A 283 -9.62 -23.95 12.60
C GLY A 283 -8.13 -23.88 12.91
N PRO A 284 -7.48 -25.01 13.23
CA PRO A 284 -6.08 -25.03 13.64
C PRO A 284 -5.13 -24.38 12.62
N PRO A 285 -3.98 -23.84 13.06
CA PRO A 285 -2.96 -23.35 12.13
C PRO A 285 -2.47 -24.50 11.23
N GLY A 286 -2.07 -24.17 10.00
CA GLY A 286 -1.53 -25.17 9.07
C GLY A 286 -2.55 -26.09 8.38
N THR A 287 -3.86 -25.88 8.54
CA THR A 287 -4.91 -26.70 7.89
C THR A 287 -5.29 -26.25 6.47
N GLY A 288 -4.81 -25.10 6.01
CA GLY A 288 -5.01 -24.64 4.62
C GLY A 288 -5.99 -23.48 4.42
N LYS A 289 -6.28 -22.68 5.45
CA LYS A 289 -7.11 -21.47 5.36
C LYS A 289 -6.63 -20.48 4.29
N THR A 290 -5.39 -20.00 4.41
CA THR A 290 -4.77 -19.11 3.40
C THR A 290 -4.69 -19.76 2.01
N HIS A 291 -4.43 -21.06 1.93
CA HIS A 291 -4.40 -21.78 0.65
C HIS A 291 -5.78 -21.82 -0.02
N THR A 292 -6.85 -21.98 0.77
CA THR A 292 -8.24 -21.89 0.31
C THR A 292 -8.59 -20.49 -0.17
N ILE A 293 -8.11 -19.44 0.49
CA ILE A 293 -8.25 -18.06 0.00
C ILE A 293 -7.59 -17.91 -1.36
N ARG A 294 -6.33 -18.33 -1.50
CA ARG A 294 -5.60 -18.25 -2.78
C ARG A 294 -6.36 -18.95 -3.90
N TYR A 295 -7.01 -20.09 -3.61
CA TYR A 295 -7.88 -20.77 -4.56
C TYR A 295 -9.08 -19.91 -4.96
N LEU A 296 -9.79 -19.31 -3.99
CA LEU A 296 -10.90 -18.40 -4.29
C LEU A 296 -10.43 -17.21 -5.14
N LEU A 297 -9.27 -16.63 -4.85
CA LEU A 297 -8.69 -15.52 -5.63
C LEU A 297 -8.47 -15.91 -7.09
N SER A 298 -7.97 -17.13 -7.34
CA SER A 298 -7.73 -17.64 -8.70
C SER A 298 -9.03 -17.79 -9.52
N HIS A 299 -10.16 -17.99 -8.85
CA HIS A 299 -11.47 -18.19 -9.48
C HIS A 299 -12.34 -16.92 -9.58
N LEU A 300 -11.77 -15.76 -9.20
CA LEU A 300 -12.41 -14.45 -9.26
C LEU A 300 -11.64 -13.51 -10.20
N PRO A 301 -11.51 -13.84 -11.50
CA PRO A 301 -10.86 -12.94 -12.45
C PRO A 301 -11.63 -11.61 -12.52
N GLY A 302 -10.89 -10.50 -12.56
CA GLY A 302 -11.47 -9.15 -12.64
C GLY A 302 -11.98 -8.57 -11.32
N PHE A 303 -11.96 -9.33 -10.21
CA PHE A 303 -12.20 -8.76 -8.88
C PHE A 303 -10.97 -8.00 -8.40
N THR A 304 -11.18 -6.79 -7.90
CA THR A 304 -10.17 -6.08 -7.13
C THR A 304 -10.05 -6.73 -5.75
N VAL A 305 -8.86 -7.15 -5.35
CA VAL A 305 -8.64 -7.84 -4.08
C VAL A 305 -7.75 -6.98 -3.20
N VAL A 306 -8.17 -6.75 -1.96
CA VAL A 306 -7.39 -6.02 -0.96
C VAL A 306 -7.13 -6.96 0.22
N ILE A 307 -5.87 -7.32 0.43
CA ILE A 307 -5.41 -8.23 1.47
C ILE A 307 -4.85 -7.42 2.63
N LEU A 308 -5.36 -7.69 3.82
CA LEU A 308 -4.94 -7.12 5.09
C LEU A 308 -4.57 -8.26 6.04
N SER A 309 -3.38 -8.20 6.62
CA SER A 309 -2.84 -9.17 7.57
C SER A 309 -1.98 -8.48 8.63
N GLY A 310 -2.02 -8.94 9.87
CA GLY A 310 -1.25 -8.35 10.96
C GLY A 310 -1.56 -6.85 11.15
N GLU A 311 -0.53 -6.01 11.33
CA GLU A 311 -0.71 -4.58 11.59
C GLU A 311 -1.48 -3.83 10.48
N SER A 312 -1.39 -4.30 9.24
CA SER A 312 -2.06 -3.65 8.10
C SER A 312 -3.60 -3.65 8.19
N ILE A 313 -4.21 -4.50 9.04
CA ILE A 313 -5.66 -4.51 9.27
C ILE A 313 -6.15 -3.17 9.84
N GLN A 314 -5.28 -2.38 10.48
CA GLN A 314 -5.62 -1.01 10.90
C GLN A 314 -6.06 -0.12 9.72
N ALA A 315 -5.64 -0.44 8.49
CA ALA A 315 -6.06 0.22 7.26
C ALA A 315 -7.43 -0.24 6.72
N ILE A 316 -8.26 -0.89 7.53
CA ILE A 316 -9.58 -1.42 7.10
C ILE A 316 -10.51 -0.34 6.52
N GLY A 317 -10.52 0.87 7.08
CA GLY A 317 -11.31 1.98 6.55
C GLY A 317 -10.90 2.36 5.11
N PRO A 318 -9.63 2.73 4.89
CA PRO A 318 -9.08 2.94 3.54
C PRO A 318 -9.30 1.77 2.59
N ALA A 319 -9.09 0.53 3.04
CA ALA A 319 -9.31 -0.67 2.23
C ALA A 319 -10.77 -0.83 1.78
N CYS A 320 -11.74 -0.62 2.67
CA CYS A 320 -13.16 -0.66 2.33
C CYS A 320 -13.56 0.48 1.40
N ALA A 321 -12.99 1.68 1.55
CA ALA A 321 -13.21 2.78 0.62
C ALA A 321 -12.69 2.45 -0.79
N LEU A 322 -11.48 1.89 -0.88
CA LEU A 322 -10.89 1.43 -2.14
C LEU A 322 -11.73 0.31 -2.78
N ALA A 323 -12.15 -0.69 -2.00
CA ALA A 323 -13.00 -1.78 -2.47
C ALA A 323 -14.35 -1.29 -3.01
N ARG A 324 -14.97 -0.31 -2.34
CA ARG A 324 -16.21 0.32 -2.82
C ARG A 324 -16.02 1.05 -4.16
N MET A 325 -14.90 1.73 -4.36
CA MET A 325 -14.60 2.43 -5.62
C MET A 325 -14.31 1.45 -6.77
N LEU A 326 -13.67 0.32 -6.46
CA LEU A 326 -13.12 -0.61 -7.43
C LEU A 326 -13.93 -1.90 -7.60
N GLN A 327 -15.22 -1.84 -7.30
CA GLN A 327 -16.15 -2.96 -7.45
C GLN A 327 -16.10 -3.56 -8.88
N PRO A 328 -16.24 -4.88 -9.05
CA PRO A 328 -16.44 -5.89 -7.99
C PRO A 328 -15.17 -6.09 -7.15
N ALA A 329 -15.32 -6.23 -5.83
CA ALA A 329 -14.16 -6.29 -4.93
C ALA A 329 -14.26 -7.37 -3.84
N LEU A 330 -13.09 -7.78 -3.35
CA LEU A 330 -12.92 -8.74 -2.28
C LEU A 330 -11.94 -8.18 -1.25
N VAL A 331 -12.38 -8.06 0.00
CA VAL A 331 -11.51 -7.68 1.12
C VAL A 331 -11.14 -8.96 1.88
N VAL A 332 -9.85 -9.24 1.98
CA VAL A 332 -9.31 -10.41 2.70
C VAL A 332 -8.66 -9.92 3.99
N LEU A 333 -9.06 -10.52 5.10
CA LEU A 333 -8.56 -10.26 6.44
C LEU A 333 -7.96 -11.57 6.97
N GLU A 334 -6.64 -11.68 6.92
CA GLU A 334 -5.93 -12.87 7.41
C GLU A 334 -5.54 -12.71 8.89
N ASP A 335 -5.58 -13.82 9.61
CA ASP A 335 -5.23 -13.95 11.03
C ASP A 335 -5.85 -12.87 11.94
N CYS A 336 -7.18 -12.73 11.87
CA CYS A 336 -7.95 -11.75 12.67
C CYS A 336 -7.75 -11.89 14.19
N ASP A 337 -7.34 -13.08 14.65
CA ASP A 337 -7.01 -13.39 16.04
C ASP A 337 -5.77 -12.64 16.55
N LEU A 338 -4.76 -12.38 15.71
CA LEU A 338 -3.53 -11.69 16.12
C LEU A 338 -3.77 -10.27 16.65
N ILE A 339 -4.90 -9.68 16.31
CA ILE A 339 -5.24 -8.30 16.67
C ILE A 339 -6.35 -8.23 17.72
N ALA A 340 -7.02 -9.36 17.96
CA ALA A 340 -7.87 -9.51 19.14
C ALA A 340 -7.02 -9.53 20.43
N GLU A 341 -5.78 -10.03 20.37
CA GLU A 341 -4.87 -10.19 21.52
C GLU A 341 -4.07 -8.93 21.90
N ALA A 342 -3.85 -7.98 20.98
CA ALA A 342 -3.01 -6.78 21.19
C ALA A 342 -3.59 -5.74 22.18
N ARG A 343 -4.55 -6.12 23.02
CA ARG A 343 -5.48 -5.21 23.73
C ARG A 343 -5.12 -4.90 25.17
N ASP A 344 -4.05 -5.46 25.72
CA ASP A 344 -3.85 -5.38 27.17
C ASP A 344 -3.10 -4.13 27.67
N HIS A 345 -2.70 -3.18 26.82
CA HIS A 345 -1.81 -2.07 27.23
C HIS A 345 -2.23 -0.64 26.86
N GLY A 346 -3.45 -0.38 26.35
CA GLY A 346 -3.83 1.01 26.10
C GLY A 346 -5.28 1.26 25.65
N GLY A 347 -6.16 1.53 26.62
CA GLY A 347 -7.23 2.56 26.61
C GLY A 347 -8.16 2.81 25.40
N GLY A 348 -8.16 2.01 24.33
CA GLY A 348 -9.03 2.17 23.16
C GLY A 348 -10.27 1.25 23.22
N GLU A 349 -11.45 1.85 23.37
CA GLU A 349 -12.71 1.19 23.75
C GLU A 349 -13.34 0.21 22.73
N GLN A 350 -12.77 -0.08 21.55
CA GLN A 350 -13.34 -1.08 20.63
C GLN A 350 -12.30 -1.94 19.92
N PRO A 351 -12.39 -3.29 19.96
CA PRO A 351 -11.50 -4.16 19.19
C PRO A 351 -11.44 -3.81 17.74
N LEU A 352 -10.25 -3.89 17.13
CA LEU A 352 -10.08 -3.69 15.69
C LEU A 352 -11.07 -4.56 14.91
N LEU A 353 -11.43 -5.72 15.46
CA LEU A 353 -12.55 -6.54 15.01
C LEU A 353 -13.90 -5.79 14.94
N PHE A 354 -14.29 -5.01 15.94
CA PHE A 354 -15.49 -4.18 15.87
C PHE A 354 -15.37 -3.09 14.80
N GLN A 355 -14.18 -2.50 14.60
CA GLN A 355 -13.95 -1.58 13.49
C GLN A 355 -14.12 -2.27 12.14
N VAL A 356 -13.59 -3.48 11.98
CA VAL A 356 -13.81 -4.30 10.78
C VAL A 356 -15.30 -4.53 10.55
N LEU A 357 -16.03 -4.96 11.58
CA LEU A 357 -17.47 -5.21 11.47
C LEU A 357 -18.26 -3.90 11.22
N ASN A 358 -17.82 -2.76 11.75
CA ASN A 358 -18.38 -1.43 11.46
C ASN A 358 -18.21 -1.06 9.99
N GLU A 359 -17.02 -1.24 9.43
CA GLU A 359 -16.74 -0.95 8.03
C GLU A 359 -17.53 -1.85 7.10
N MET A 360 -17.67 -3.14 7.45
CA MET A 360 -18.54 -4.06 6.73
C MET A 360 -19.99 -3.55 6.73
N ASP A 361 -20.48 -3.02 7.86
CA ASP A 361 -21.85 -2.50 8.01
C ASP A 361 -22.08 -1.17 7.29
N GLY A 362 -21.03 -0.37 7.13
CA GLY A 362 -21.09 0.89 6.38
C GLY A 362 -21.21 0.70 4.87
N LEU A 363 -21.15 -0.53 4.36
CA LEU A 363 -21.41 -0.81 2.95
C LEU A 363 -22.90 -0.78 2.66
N GLY A 364 -23.30 -0.03 1.63
CA GLY A 364 -24.66 -0.05 1.10
C GLY A 364 -25.05 -1.44 0.60
N ASP A 365 -26.36 -1.73 0.62
CA ASP A 365 -26.92 -3.04 0.21
C ASP A 365 -26.64 -3.38 -1.27
N ASP A 366 -26.35 -2.39 -2.09
CA ASP A 366 -26.03 -2.50 -3.52
C ASP A 366 -24.54 -2.81 -3.81
N ALA A 367 -23.69 -2.77 -2.77
CA ALA A 367 -22.26 -3.01 -2.88
C ALA A 367 -21.94 -4.45 -3.31
N ASP A 368 -21.17 -4.59 -4.39
CA ASP A 368 -20.54 -5.83 -4.87
C ASP A 368 -19.17 -5.99 -4.21
N VAL A 369 -19.19 -6.12 -2.88
CA VAL A 369 -18.00 -6.30 -2.04
C VAL A 369 -18.20 -7.50 -1.13
N ALA A 370 -17.31 -8.48 -1.23
CA ALA A 370 -17.28 -9.64 -0.35
C ALA A 370 -16.09 -9.57 0.63
N PHE A 371 -16.25 -10.19 1.80
CA PHE A 371 -15.23 -10.28 2.84
C PHE A 371 -14.84 -11.74 3.07
N LEU A 372 -13.54 -12.01 3.09
CA LEU A 372 -12.96 -13.27 3.55
C LEU A 372 -12.18 -12.99 4.83
N LEU A 373 -12.51 -13.71 5.90
CA LEU A 373 -11.85 -13.60 7.18
C LEU A 373 -11.22 -14.95 7.53
N THR A 374 -10.04 -14.95 8.14
CA THR A 374 -9.46 -16.16 8.74
C THR A 374 -9.13 -15.97 10.21
N THR A 375 -9.16 -17.07 10.95
CA THR A 375 -8.74 -17.10 12.35
C THR A 375 -8.26 -18.48 12.76
N ASN A 376 -7.31 -18.57 13.70
CA ASN A 376 -7.00 -19.82 14.39
C ASN A 376 -7.79 -19.97 15.69
N ARG A 377 -8.41 -18.89 16.17
CA ARG A 377 -9.12 -18.80 17.46
C ARG A 377 -10.55 -18.27 17.27
N ALA A 378 -11.48 -19.18 16.98
CA ALA A 378 -12.89 -18.81 16.77
C ALA A 378 -13.57 -18.30 18.06
N ASP A 379 -13.13 -18.82 19.22
CA ASP A 379 -13.56 -18.42 20.56
C ASP A 379 -13.40 -16.91 20.81
N LEU A 380 -12.35 -16.29 20.26
CA LEU A 380 -12.10 -14.86 20.41
C LEU A 380 -13.03 -13.98 19.56
N LEU A 381 -13.55 -14.51 18.46
CA LEU A 381 -14.36 -13.76 17.49
C LEU A 381 -15.87 -13.92 17.73
N GLU A 382 -16.28 -15.04 18.32
CA GLU A 382 -17.68 -15.38 18.55
C GLU A 382 -18.48 -14.27 19.24
N PRO A 383 -18.01 -13.65 20.35
CA PRO A 383 -18.79 -12.61 21.03
C PRO A 383 -19.09 -11.39 20.15
N ALA A 384 -18.17 -11.01 19.26
CA ALA A 384 -18.34 -9.86 18.38
C ALA A 384 -19.25 -10.18 17.19
N LEU A 385 -19.16 -11.40 16.64
CA LEU A 385 -20.01 -11.86 15.55
C LEU A 385 -21.46 -12.05 15.99
N VAL A 386 -21.70 -12.58 17.20
CA VAL A 386 -23.05 -12.74 17.76
C VAL A 386 -23.74 -11.39 17.95
N GLN A 387 -23.00 -10.35 18.34
CA GLN A 387 -23.53 -8.99 18.49
C GLN A 387 -23.91 -8.33 17.15
N ARG A 388 -23.46 -8.89 16.03
CA ARG A 388 -23.65 -8.34 14.68
C ARG A 388 -24.07 -9.44 13.70
N PRO A 389 -25.33 -9.92 13.78
CA PRO A 389 -25.82 -10.98 12.89
C PRO A 389 -25.90 -10.53 11.43
N GLY A 390 -25.59 -11.41 10.46
CA GLY A 390 -25.67 -11.09 9.02
C GLY A 390 -24.43 -10.43 8.42
N ARG A 391 -23.32 -10.36 9.18
CA ARG A 391 -22.01 -9.85 8.72
C ARG A 391 -21.14 -10.97 8.16
N VAL A 392 -21.29 -12.16 8.77
CA VAL A 392 -20.73 -13.42 8.29
C VAL A 392 -21.93 -14.29 7.93
N ASP A 393 -22.09 -14.56 6.64
CA ASP A 393 -23.15 -15.43 6.11
C ASP A 393 -22.80 -16.90 6.26
N LEU A 394 -21.51 -17.20 6.23
CA LEU A 394 -20.99 -18.55 6.35
C LEU A 394 -19.72 -18.55 7.19
N ALA A 395 -19.73 -19.29 8.29
CA ALA A 395 -18.54 -19.70 9.01
C ALA A 395 -18.24 -21.18 8.70
N VAL A 396 -17.01 -21.48 8.30
CA VAL A 396 -16.56 -22.84 7.95
C VAL A 396 -15.31 -23.17 8.73
N GLU A 397 -15.38 -24.25 9.49
CA GLU A 397 -14.21 -24.87 10.07
C GLU A 397 -13.41 -25.60 8.99
N ILE A 398 -12.10 -25.37 8.94
CA ILE A 398 -11.14 -26.16 8.18
C ILE A 398 -10.42 -27.06 9.20
N PRO A 399 -10.88 -28.32 9.37
CA PRO A 399 -10.37 -29.23 10.39
C PRO A 399 -9.00 -29.79 10.01
N LEU A 400 -8.42 -30.58 10.91
CA LEU A 400 -7.29 -31.45 10.57
C LEU A 400 -7.70 -32.46 9.48
N PRO A 401 -6.78 -32.83 8.56
CA PRO A 401 -7.07 -33.81 7.52
C PRO A 401 -7.33 -35.20 8.12
N ASP A 402 -8.40 -35.83 7.66
CA ASP A 402 -8.69 -37.25 7.91
C ASP A 402 -7.73 -38.15 7.11
N ALA A 403 -7.89 -39.47 7.20
CA ALA A 403 -7.01 -40.41 6.52
C ALA A 403 -7.01 -40.22 4.99
N GLU A 404 -8.18 -39.99 4.39
CA GLU A 404 -8.31 -39.72 2.96
C GLU A 404 -7.63 -38.40 2.57
N GLY A 405 -7.83 -37.35 3.37
CA GLY A 405 -7.18 -36.06 3.21
C GLY A 405 -5.66 -36.15 3.32
N ARG A 406 -5.12 -36.90 4.30
CA ARG A 406 -3.68 -37.12 4.43
C ARG A 406 -3.11 -37.88 3.24
N ALA A 407 -3.81 -38.91 2.75
CA ALA A 407 -3.42 -39.63 1.54
C ALA A 407 -3.40 -38.70 0.31
N ALA A 408 -4.42 -37.86 0.15
CA ALA A 408 -4.50 -36.89 -0.93
C ALA A 408 -3.41 -35.80 -0.84
N LEU A 409 -3.11 -35.30 0.35
CA LEU A 409 -2.01 -34.36 0.59
C LEU A 409 -0.65 -34.98 0.27
N LEU A 410 -0.44 -36.25 0.65
CA LEU A 410 0.78 -36.97 0.34
C LEU A 410 0.92 -37.20 -1.17
N ALA A 411 -0.16 -37.52 -1.86
CA ALA A 411 -0.15 -37.62 -3.33
C ALA A 411 0.13 -36.27 -4.00
N LEU A 412 -0.48 -35.19 -3.49
CA LEU A 412 -0.31 -33.84 -4.03
C LEU A 412 1.13 -33.32 -3.89
N TYR A 413 1.71 -33.42 -2.70
CA TYR A 413 3.06 -32.90 -2.44
C TYR A 413 4.16 -33.92 -2.76
N GLY A 414 3.92 -35.20 -2.53
CA GLY A 414 4.88 -36.28 -2.64
C GLY A 414 4.81 -37.07 -3.94
N GLY A 415 3.92 -36.75 -4.87
CA GLY A 415 3.74 -37.50 -6.12
C GLY A 415 5.02 -37.69 -6.93
N ALA A 416 5.93 -36.71 -6.90
CA ALA A 416 7.23 -36.78 -7.57
C ALA A 416 8.23 -37.74 -6.90
N LEU A 417 8.03 -38.09 -5.63
CA LEU A 417 8.90 -39.02 -4.89
C LEU A 417 8.72 -40.48 -5.35
N GLY A 418 7.58 -40.80 -5.99
CA GLY A 418 7.30 -42.15 -6.46
C GLY A 418 7.20 -43.18 -5.32
N LEU A 419 6.60 -42.79 -4.19
CA LEU A 419 6.43 -43.66 -3.03
C LEU A 419 5.59 -44.89 -3.40
N GLY A 420 6.04 -46.08 -2.98
CA GLY A 420 5.23 -47.28 -3.07
C GLY A 420 4.00 -47.21 -2.16
N GLN A 421 2.90 -47.89 -2.52
CA GLN A 421 1.65 -47.86 -1.75
C GLN A 421 1.86 -48.22 -0.28
N ASP A 422 2.71 -49.21 0.01
CA ASP A 422 3.03 -49.64 1.37
C ASP A 422 3.59 -48.49 2.24
N VAL A 423 4.43 -47.64 1.65
CA VAL A 423 5.03 -46.49 2.34
C VAL A 423 4.00 -45.38 2.53
N ALA A 424 3.16 -45.15 1.52
CA ALA A 424 2.09 -44.16 1.60
C ALA A 424 1.08 -44.53 2.70
N ASP A 425 0.66 -45.80 2.76
CA ASP A 425 -0.27 -46.29 3.78
C ASP A 425 0.35 -46.20 5.19
N GLU A 426 1.64 -46.54 5.34
CA GLU A 426 2.40 -46.37 6.59
C GLU A 426 2.39 -44.91 7.05
N VAL A 427 2.72 -43.97 6.15
CA VAL A 427 2.72 -42.53 6.44
C VAL A 427 1.33 -42.07 6.87
N VAL A 428 0.27 -42.43 6.14
CA VAL A 428 -1.12 -42.02 6.44
C VAL A 428 -1.57 -42.52 7.80
N ALA A 429 -1.22 -43.77 8.16
CA ALA A 429 -1.54 -44.36 9.45
C ALA A 429 -0.80 -43.68 10.60
N ARG A 430 0.48 -43.36 10.43
CA ARG A 430 1.34 -42.77 11.48
C ARG A 430 1.15 -41.26 11.69
N THR A 431 0.50 -40.57 10.76
CA THR A 431 0.33 -39.11 10.77
C THR A 431 -1.06 -38.66 11.19
N GLU A 432 -1.80 -39.49 11.92
CA GLU A 432 -3.08 -39.11 12.51
C GLU A 432 -2.94 -37.89 13.43
N GLY A 433 -3.92 -36.98 13.37
CA GLY A 433 -3.93 -35.75 14.16
C GLY A 433 -2.98 -34.66 13.66
N THR A 434 -2.21 -34.87 12.59
CA THR A 434 -1.29 -33.86 12.06
C THR A 434 -1.95 -32.88 11.09
N THR A 435 -1.34 -31.71 10.89
CA THR A 435 -1.85 -30.66 9.97
C THR A 435 -1.48 -30.91 8.51
N ALA A 436 -2.08 -30.17 7.59
CA ALA A 436 -1.69 -30.23 6.18
C ALA A 436 -0.24 -29.75 5.94
N SER A 437 0.24 -28.79 6.73
CA SER A 437 1.64 -28.36 6.68
C SER A 437 2.63 -29.43 7.14
N PHE A 438 2.23 -30.35 8.03
CA PHE A 438 3.06 -31.51 8.40
C PHE A 438 3.43 -32.34 7.17
N THR A 439 2.47 -32.67 6.31
CA THR A 439 2.72 -33.50 5.12
C THR A 439 3.68 -32.80 4.15
N LYS A 440 3.55 -31.48 3.98
CA LYS A 440 4.44 -30.69 3.15
C LYS A 440 5.87 -30.67 3.70
N GLU A 441 6.02 -30.53 5.02
CA GLU A 441 7.34 -30.59 5.68
C GLU A 441 7.94 -32.00 5.61
N LEU A 442 7.13 -33.05 5.78
CA LEU A 442 7.58 -34.44 5.63
C LEU A 442 8.21 -34.69 4.25
N VAL A 443 7.53 -34.27 3.19
CA VAL A 443 8.06 -34.39 1.81
C VAL A 443 9.37 -33.61 1.67
N ARG A 444 9.41 -32.36 2.14
CA ARG A 444 10.61 -31.52 2.07
C ARG A 444 11.79 -32.14 2.84
N ARG A 445 11.55 -32.65 4.04
CA ARG A 445 12.55 -33.30 4.89
C ARG A 445 13.06 -34.59 4.26
N SER A 446 12.17 -35.39 3.68
CA SER A 446 12.55 -36.61 2.95
C SER A 446 13.50 -36.32 1.78
N VAL A 447 13.29 -35.21 1.07
CA VAL A 447 14.19 -34.75 0.00
C VAL A 447 15.53 -34.27 0.58
N LEU A 448 15.52 -33.59 1.73
CA LEU A 448 16.75 -33.15 2.39
C LEU A 448 17.62 -34.33 2.84
N VAL A 449 17.03 -35.33 3.50
CA VAL A 449 17.73 -36.56 3.92
C VAL A 449 18.37 -37.25 2.71
N ALA A 450 17.63 -37.37 1.60
CA ALA A 450 18.15 -37.91 0.35
C ALA A 450 19.33 -37.08 -0.21
N ALA A 451 19.28 -35.76 -0.10
CA ALA A 451 20.33 -34.87 -0.57
C ALA A 451 21.59 -34.94 0.32
N GLU A 452 21.44 -35.10 1.63
CA GLU A 452 22.55 -35.24 2.58
C GLU A 452 23.35 -36.52 2.37
N ARG A 453 22.71 -37.59 1.89
CA ARG A 453 23.38 -38.81 1.41
C ARG A 453 23.88 -38.73 -0.04
N GLU A 454 23.83 -37.55 -0.66
CA GLU A 454 24.21 -37.28 -2.05
C GLU A 454 23.47 -38.15 -3.08
N ALA A 455 22.23 -38.55 -2.79
CA ALA A 455 21.46 -39.42 -3.66
C ALA A 455 20.64 -38.65 -4.69
N PRO A 456 20.48 -39.19 -5.91
CA PRO A 456 19.75 -38.52 -6.98
C PRO A 456 18.22 -38.57 -6.80
N ARG A 457 17.70 -39.41 -5.90
CA ARG A 457 16.27 -39.63 -5.69
C ARG A 457 16.00 -40.00 -4.24
N THR A 458 14.87 -39.51 -3.73
CA THR A 458 14.33 -39.93 -2.43
C THR A 458 13.89 -41.40 -2.48
N GLU A 459 14.23 -42.14 -1.44
CA GLU A 459 13.89 -43.54 -1.22
C GLU A 459 12.95 -43.67 -0.02
N ALA A 460 12.32 -44.84 0.12
CA ALA A 460 11.42 -45.12 1.24
C ALA A 460 12.10 -45.01 2.62
N ALA A 461 13.41 -45.26 2.70
CA ALA A 461 14.18 -45.10 3.93
C ALA A 461 14.25 -43.64 4.38
N ASP A 462 14.50 -42.71 3.44
CA ASP A 462 14.57 -41.27 3.74
C ASP A 462 13.24 -40.73 4.28
N VAL A 463 12.13 -41.24 3.75
CA VAL A 463 10.78 -40.86 4.17
C VAL A 463 10.49 -41.35 5.59
N ARG A 464 10.90 -42.58 5.91
CA ARG A 464 10.76 -43.12 7.27
C ARG A 464 11.63 -42.37 8.25
N GLU A 465 12.88 -42.07 7.89
CA GLU A 465 13.78 -41.28 8.71
C GLU A 465 13.20 -39.89 8.99
N ALA A 466 12.76 -39.18 7.95
CA ALA A 466 12.09 -37.88 8.11
C ALA A 466 10.81 -37.95 8.95
N LEU A 467 10.03 -39.03 8.82
CA LEU A 467 8.82 -39.25 9.61
C LEU A 467 9.16 -39.51 11.08
N ASP A 468 10.18 -40.32 11.35
CA ASP A 468 10.65 -40.62 12.69
C ASP A 468 11.20 -39.37 13.39
N GLU A 469 11.95 -38.54 12.67
CA GLU A 469 12.42 -37.24 13.16
C GLU A 469 11.25 -36.30 13.51
N LEU A 470 10.31 -36.11 12.58
CA LEU A 470 9.19 -35.18 12.79
C LEU A 470 8.23 -35.62 13.89
N LEU A 471 8.14 -36.93 14.18
CA LEU A 471 7.31 -37.47 15.26
C LEU A 471 8.08 -37.66 16.57
N SER A 472 9.39 -37.50 16.59
CA SER A 472 10.24 -37.66 17.78
C SER A 472 9.94 -36.62 18.86
N ASP A 473 10.03 -37.04 20.13
CA ASP A 473 9.85 -36.17 21.30
C ASP A 473 10.98 -35.14 21.48
N ARG A 474 12.11 -35.32 20.80
CA ARG A 474 13.22 -34.33 20.82
C ARG A 474 12.85 -33.03 20.09
N ASP A 475 11.83 -33.07 19.25
CA ASP A 475 11.35 -31.97 18.42
C ASP A 475 9.95 -31.49 18.87
N ARG A 476 9.66 -31.49 20.18
CA ARG A 476 8.38 -31.05 20.79
C ARG A 476 7.88 -29.70 20.23
N LEU A 477 8.76 -28.72 20.06
CA LEU A 477 8.39 -27.42 19.48
C LEU A 477 7.96 -27.55 18.01
N THR A 478 8.70 -28.31 17.20
CA THR A 478 8.39 -28.57 15.79
C THR A 478 7.09 -29.37 15.65
N ARG A 479 6.87 -30.37 16.51
CA ARG A 479 5.61 -31.14 16.59
C ARG A 479 4.41 -30.23 16.83
N ARG A 480 4.49 -29.35 17.83
CA ARG A 480 3.42 -28.37 18.12
C ARG A 480 3.19 -27.40 16.96
N LEU A 481 4.26 -26.90 16.33
CA LEU A 481 4.16 -26.01 15.16
C LEU A 481 3.51 -26.70 13.95
N LEU A 482 3.66 -28.02 13.82
CA LEU A 482 3.04 -28.82 12.78
C LEU A 482 1.72 -29.48 13.22
N GLY A 483 1.21 -29.11 14.41
CA GLY A 483 -0.05 -29.54 14.98
C GLY A 483 -0.13 -31.03 15.35
N VAL A 484 0.99 -31.66 15.70
CA VAL A 484 1.00 -32.99 16.30
C VAL A 484 0.55 -32.87 17.77
N PRO A 485 -0.48 -33.62 18.24
CA PRO A 485 -0.90 -33.57 19.64
C PRO A 485 0.23 -34.04 20.58
N ASP A 486 0.31 -33.43 21.77
CA ASP A 486 1.05 -34.03 22.88
C ASP A 486 0.27 -35.30 23.29
N GLY A 487 0.93 -36.47 23.29
CA GLY A 487 0.32 -37.66 23.89
C GLY A 487 0.04 -37.37 25.37
N GLU A 488 -1.03 -37.92 25.94
CA GLU A 488 -1.28 -37.83 27.38
C GLU A 488 0.01 -38.21 28.12
N ASP A 489 0.65 -37.22 28.75
CA ASP A 489 1.78 -37.44 29.63
C ASP A 489 1.28 -38.38 30.74
N VAL A 490 1.72 -39.63 30.71
CA VAL A 490 1.61 -40.52 31.87
C VAL A 490 2.39 -39.82 32.97
N ASP A 491 1.67 -39.40 34.02
CA ASP A 491 2.15 -38.74 35.22
C ASP A 491 3.65 -38.97 35.46
N ASP A 492 4.47 -37.94 35.22
CA ASP A 492 5.83 -37.88 35.75
C ASP A 492 5.69 -37.95 37.28
N GLU A 493 5.95 -39.15 37.84
CA GLU A 493 6.09 -39.34 39.28
C GLU A 493 7.00 -38.24 39.85
N GLU A 494 6.49 -37.53 40.86
CA GLU A 494 7.19 -36.50 41.62
C GLU A 494 8.62 -36.94 41.94
N VAL A 495 9.60 -36.42 41.20
CA VAL A 495 11.00 -36.45 41.61
C VAL A 495 11.12 -35.51 42.82
N PRO A 496 11.41 -35.99 44.04
CA PRO A 496 11.51 -35.12 45.18
C PRO A 496 12.73 -34.19 45.02
N PRO A 497 12.64 -32.93 45.47
CA PRO A 497 13.73 -31.98 45.31
C PRO A 497 14.98 -32.45 46.07
N PRO A 498 16.19 -32.18 45.54
CA PRO A 498 17.43 -32.57 46.20
C PRO A 498 17.56 -31.89 47.57
N PRO A 499 18.16 -32.55 48.57
CA PRO A 499 18.33 -31.97 49.89
C PRO A 499 19.22 -30.74 49.80
N GLY A 500 18.72 -29.61 50.32
CA GLY A 500 19.42 -28.34 50.33
C GLY A 500 20.73 -28.40 51.13
N PRO A 501 21.68 -27.48 50.86
CA PRO A 501 23.00 -27.50 51.48
C PRO A 501 22.91 -27.20 52.98
N VAL A 502 23.51 -28.07 53.78
CA VAL A 502 23.81 -27.81 55.18
C VAL A 502 24.97 -26.81 55.24
N LEU A 503 24.72 -25.62 55.78
CA LEU A 503 25.75 -24.65 56.12
C LEU A 503 26.15 -24.83 57.61
N PRO A 504 27.41 -24.49 57.97
CA PRO A 504 28.15 -25.09 59.10
C PRO A 504 27.64 -24.76 60.50
#